data_AF-A0A1X1EMP7-F1
#
_entry.id   AF-A0A1X1EMP7-F1
#
_cell.length_a   1.000
_cell.length_b   1.000
_cell.length_c   1.000
_cell.angle_alpha   90.00
_cell.angle_beta   90.00
_cell.angle_gamma   90.00
#
_symmetry.space_group_name_H-M   'P 1'
#
loop_
_entity.id
_entity.type
_entity.pdbx_description
1 polymer ?
#
loop_
_entity_poly.entity_id
_entity_poly.type
_entity_poly.pdbx_seq_one_letter_code
_entity_poly.pdbx_strand_id
1 'polypeptide(L)' 'MCWSREKAAREMGVSLRTWHDWENAQEVSRQTELATLALSTRQLLPDWRRRPRKHPRDAIISMLENMHGTGGK' A
#
# COMPACT_ATOMS: atom_id res chain seq x y z
N MET A 1 3.92 -3.99 4.82
CA MET A 1 3.79 -3.36 3.48
C MET A 1 4.82 -3.95 2.52
N CYS A 2 4.52 -4.11 1.23
CA CYS A 2 5.44 -4.71 0.23
C CYS A 2 6.56 -3.77 -0.26
N TRP A 3 6.84 -2.68 0.45
CA TRP A 3 7.83 -1.68 0.07
C TRP A 3 8.95 -1.64 1.11
N SER A 4 10.19 -1.39 0.67
CA SER A 4 11.23 -0.95 1.60
C SER A 4 10.87 0.45 2.11
N ARG A 5 11.25 0.77 3.35
CA ARG A 5 11.00 2.10 3.96
C ARG A 5 11.52 3.24 3.08
N GLU A 6 12.69 3.04 2.47
CA GLU A 6 13.32 4.01 1.56
C GLU A 6 12.48 4.23 0.29
N LYS A 7 11.98 3.14 -0.31
CA LYS A 7 11.09 3.24 -1.48
C LYS A 7 9.81 3.97 -1.10
N ALA A 8 9.22 3.62 0.04
CA ALA A 8 7.97 4.21 0.48
C ALA A 8 8.09 5.72 0.74
N ALA A 9 9.11 6.14 1.50
CA ALA A 9 9.39 7.54 1.76
C ALA A 9 9.58 8.33 0.44
N ARG A 10 10.34 7.76 -0.51
CA ARG A 10 10.57 8.38 -1.82
C ARG A 10 9.29 8.52 -2.65
N GLU A 11 8.48 7.46 -2.75
CA GLU A 11 7.23 7.48 -3.54
C GLU A 11 6.21 8.44 -2.93
N MET A 12 6.22 8.60 -1.60
CA MET A 12 5.34 9.52 -0.88
C MET A 12 5.88 10.95 -0.81
N GLY A 13 7.09 11.20 -1.30
CA GLY A 13 7.72 12.52 -1.28
C GLY A 13 8.05 13.03 0.12
N VAL A 14 8.36 12.14 1.06
CA VAL A 14 8.65 12.48 2.46
C VAL A 14 10.02 11.97 2.91
N SER A 15 10.49 12.46 4.06
CA SER A 15 11.73 11.97 4.66
C SER A 15 11.56 10.54 5.21
N LEU A 16 12.68 9.81 5.31
CA LEU A 16 12.67 8.46 5.91
C LEU A 16 12.19 8.50 7.37
N ARG A 17 12.49 9.58 8.09
CA ARG A 17 12.01 9.81 9.47
C ARG A 17 10.49 9.97 9.51
N THR A 18 9.93 10.81 8.63
CA THR A 18 8.47 10.99 8.52
C THR A 18 7.77 9.68 8.18
N TRP A 19 8.33 8.90 7.25
CA TRP A 19 7.78 7.58 6.93
C TRP A 19 7.86 6.62 8.12
N HIS A 20 8.97 6.62 8.85
CA HIS A 20 9.11 5.82 10.07
C HIS A 20 8.08 6.21 11.13
N ASP A 21 7.82 7.51 11.32
CA ASP A 21 6.80 7.98 12.26
C ASP A 21 5.41 7.49 11.85
N TRP A 22 5.09 7.51 10.55
CA TRP A 22 3.83 6.99 10.02
C TRP A 22 3.69 5.47 10.15
N GLU A 23 4.76 4.72 9.92
CA GLU A 23 4.75 3.25 10.02
C GLU A 23 4.51 2.76 11.46
N ASN A 24 4.93 3.53 12.45
CA ASN A 24 4.71 3.23 13.87
C ASN A 24 3.50 3.95 14.47
N ALA A 25 2.82 4.81 13.70
CA ALA A 25 1.63 5.48 14.17
C ALA A 25 0.46 4.50 14.26
N GLN A 26 -0.38 4.67 15.29
CA GLN A 26 -1.62 3.90 15.42
C GLN A 26 -2.59 4.22 14.26
N GLU A 27 -2.61 5.47 13.82
CA GLU A 27 -3.40 5.96 12.70
C GLU A 27 -2.58 6.95 11.88
N VAL A 28 -2.76 6.91 10.56
CA VAL A 28 -2.20 7.90 9.63
C VAL A 28 -3.34 8.68 8.99
N SER A 29 -3.03 9.83 8.38
CA SER A 29 -4.07 10.61 7.71
C SER A 29 -4.71 9.78 6.58
N ARG A 30 -6.03 9.92 6.38
CA ARG A 30 -6.74 9.28 5.27
C ARG A 30 -6.11 9.56 3.90
N GLN A 31 -5.53 10.75 3.73
CA GLN A 31 -4.80 11.10 2.51
C GLN A 31 -3.56 10.21 2.30
N THR A 32 -2.81 9.96 3.37
CA THR A 32 -1.64 9.06 3.37
C THR A 32 -2.04 7.63 3.03
N GLU A 33 -3.15 7.15 3.60
CA GLU A 33 -3.69 5.81 3.31
C GLU A 33 -4.05 5.68 1.82
N LEU A 34 -4.89 6.59 1.31
CA LEU A 34 -5.34 6.59 -0.08
C LEU A 34 -4.18 6.71 -1.07
N ALA A 35 -3.18 7.55 -0.78
CA ALA A 35 -1.99 7.66 -1.61
C ALA A 35 -1.19 6.34 -1.65
N THR A 36 -1.01 5.70 -0.49
CA THR A 36 -0.33 4.40 -0.38
C THR A 36 -1.08 3.32 -1.17
N LEU A 37 -2.42 3.29 -1.08
CA LEU A 37 -3.27 2.39 -1.85
C LEU A 37 -3.09 2.59 -3.37
N ALA A 38 -3.20 3.83 -3.84
CA ALA A 38 -3.15 4.17 -5.26
C ALA A 38 -1.78 3.81 -5.87
N LEU A 39 -0.70 4.17 -5.20
CA LEU A 39 0.67 3.90 -5.66
C LEU A 39 0.98 2.40 -5.65
N SER A 40 0.57 1.68 -4.61
CA SER A 40 0.74 0.23 -4.55
C SER A 40 -0.04 -0.48 -5.66
N THR A 41 -1.26 -0.01 -5.95
CA THR A 41 -2.13 -0.61 -6.99
C THR A 41 -1.51 -0.39 -8.37
N ARG A 42 -1.00 0.83 -8.63
CA ARG A 42 -0.30 1.16 -9.88
C ARG A 42 0.89 0.24 -10.13
N GLN A 43 1.62 -0.18 -9.10
CA GLN A 43 2.75 -1.10 -9.24
C GLN A 43 2.33 -2.54 -9.58
N LEU A 44 1.13 -2.96 -9.19
CA LEU A 44 0.62 -4.32 -9.47
C LEU A 44 -0.06 -4.43 -10.84
N LEU A 45 -0.53 -3.32 -11.42
CA LEU A 45 -1.21 -3.30 -12.72
C LEU A 45 -0.41 -3.95 -13.87
N PRO A 46 0.92 -3.72 -14.02
CA PRO A 46 1.71 -4.39 -15.06
C PRO A 46 1.75 -5.90 -14.89
N ASP A 47 1.86 -6.39 -13.65
CA ASP A 47 1.88 -7.83 -13.36
C ASP A 47 0.53 -8.48 -13.64
N TRP A 48 -0.57 -7.80 -13.31
CA TRP A 48 -1.92 -8.26 -13.67
C TRP A 48 -2.17 -8.25 -15.18
N ARG A 49 -1.59 -7.29 -15.91
CA ARG A 49 -1.65 -7.26 -17.38
C ARG A 49 -0.85 -8.40 -18.01
N ARG A 50 0.33 -8.72 -17.47
CA ARG A 50 1.23 -9.77 -17.99
C ARG A 50 0.77 -11.18 -17.62
N ARG A 51 0.18 -11.34 -16.44
CA ARG A 51 -0.39 -12.60 -15.94
C ARG A 51 -1.80 -12.31 -15.44
N PRO A 52 -2.79 -12.27 -16.34
CA PRO A 52 -4.17 -12.09 -15.92
C PRO A 52 -4.54 -13.21 -14.97
N ARG A 53 -4.67 -12.88 -13.68
CA ARG A 53 -5.29 -13.79 -12.71
C ARG A 53 -6.69 -14.10 -13.21
N LYS A 54 -7.19 -15.32 -12.96
CA LYS A 54 -8.60 -15.67 -13.25
C LYS A 54 -9.58 -14.67 -12.62
N HIS A 55 -9.19 -14.07 -11.49
CA HIS A 55 -9.99 -13.07 -10.77
C HIS A 55 -9.10 -11.88 -10.31
N PRO A 56 -8.88 -10.87 -11.15
CA PRO A 56 -8.07 -9.70 -10.80
C PRO A 56 -8.75 -8.83 -9.73
N ARG A 57 -10.08 -8.91 -9.61
CA ARG A 57 -10.88 -8.28 -8.55
C ARG A 57 -10.47 -8.76 -7.16
N ASP A 58 -10.33 -10.07 -6.97
CA ASP A 58 -10.05 -10.64 -5.64
C ASP A 58 -8.65 -10.25 -5.16
N ALA A 59 -7.70 -10.12 -6.08
CA ALA A 59 -6.37 -9.60 -5.77
C ALA A 59 -6.39 -8.15 -5.27
N ILE A 60 -7.24 -7.30 -5.85
CA ILE A 60 -7.45 -5.91 -5.39
C ILE A 60 -8.09 -5.93 -4.01
N ILE A 61 -9.14 -6.73 -3.82
CA ILE A 61 -9.87 -6.82 -2.54
C ILE A 61 -8.95 -7.31 -1.42
N SER A 62 -8.21 -8.41 -1.61
CA SER A 62 -7.28 -8.90 -0.58
C SER A 62 -6.16 -7.90 -0.27
N MET A 63 -5.71 -7.13 -1.27
CA MET A 63 -4.75 -6.06 -1.06
C MET A 63 -5.34 -4.92 -0.21
N LEU A 64 -6.58 -4.52 -0.49
CA LEU A 64 -7.29 -3.53 0.30
C LEU A 64 -7.52 -4.05 1.73
N GLU A 65 -7.99 -5.27 1.91
CA GLU A 65 -8.22 -5.88 3.23
C GLU A 65 -6.94 -5.95 4.07
N ASN A 66 -5.82 -6.38 3.46
CA ASN A 66 -4.52 -6.45 4.14
C ASN A 66 -3.94 -5.09 4.54
N MET A 67 -4.34 -4.01 3.86
CA MET A 67 -3.92 -2.64 4.21
C MET A 67 -4.86 -1.95 5.18
N HIS A 68 -6.16 -2.27 5.16
CA HIS A 68 -7.11 -1.73 6.13
C HIS A 68 -7.07 -2.43 7.48
N GLY A 69 -6.33 -3.54 7.62
CA GLY A 69 -5.93 -4.13 8.90
C GLY A 69 -7.02 -4.00 9.95
N THR A 70 -8.19 -4.61 9.71
CA THR A 70 -9.06 -4.95 10.83
C THR A 70 -8.27 -5.92 11.69
N GLY A 71 -7.58 -5.38 12.71
CA GLY A 71 -7.15 -6.12 13.86
C GLY A 71 -8.38 -6.85 14.40
N GLY A 72 -8.41 -8.16 14.22
CA GLY A 72 -9.64 -8.92 14.37
C GLY A 72 -9.45 -10.43 14.28
N LYS A 73 -8.33 -10.95 14.80
CA LYS A 73 -8.25 -12.14 15.67
C LYS A 73 -6.82 -12.41 16.08
#